data_AF-A0A2U3D0C9-F1
#
_entry.id   AF-A0A2U3D0C9-F1
#
_cell.length_a   1.000
_cell.length_b   1.000
_cell.length_c   1.000
_cell.angle_alpha   90.00
_cell.angle_beta   90.00
_cell.angle_gamma   90.00
#
_symmetry.space_group_name_H-M   'P 1'
#
loop_
_entity.id
_entity.type
_entity.pdbx_description
1 polymer ?
#
loop_
_entity_poly.entity_id
_entity_poly.type
_entity_poly.pdbx_seq_one_letter_code
_entity_poly.pdbx_strand_id
1 'polypeptide(L)'
;MRGAVLLDSAQCVRLEPDTERGVRVSRVDWDPATLDDWRHQVNPLGLARQRVWEALALASKVAAQPEIIAELCWSDDPSYVTGYVASPLIGYARITHLKPLGSPMGGRVFFIRTGANSEELIYRLEQQVTLVNRLPDSNKGV
;
A
#
# COMPACT_ATOMS: atom_id res chain seq x y z
N MET A 1 11.22 11.82 2.23
CA MET A 1 9.88 12.06 1.64
C MET A 1 8.80 11.71 2.64
N ARG A 2 7.61 12.28 2.53
CA ARG A 2 6.49 12.11 3.48
C ARG A 2 5.28 11.36 2.89
N GLY A 3 5.40 10.90 1.65
CA GLY A 3 4.39 10.21 0.85
C GLY A 3 5.08 9.24 -0.12
N ALA A 4 4.37 8.82 -1.15
CA ALA A 4 4.86 7.88 -2.16
C ALA A 4 5.47 8.57 -3.37
N VAL A 5 6.46 7.92 -3.98
CA VAL A 5 6.93 8.19 -5.36
C VAL A 5 5.93 7.58 -6.34
N LEU A 6 5.59 8.27 -7.41
CA LEU A 6 4.89 7.69 -8.56
C LEU A 6 5.94 7.45 -9.65
N LEU A 7 6.23 6.19 -9.93
CA LEU A 7 7.28 5.80 -10.86
C LEU A 7 6.66 5.20 -12.13
N ASP A 8 6.96 5.79 -13.29
CA ASP A 8 6.65 5.17 -14.58
C ASP A 8 7.39 3.84 -14.72
N SER A 9 6.65 2.76 -14.92
CA SER A 9 7.19 1.40 -14.93
C SER A 9 8.07 1.06 -16.13
N ALA A 10 7.91 1.74 -17.28
CA ALA A 10 8.71 1.48 -18.47
C ALA A 10 9.82 2.52 -18.66
N GLN A 11 9.53 3.78 -18.33
CA GLN A 11 10.47 4.89 -18.54
C GLN A 11 11.35 5.17 -17.32
N CYS A 12 11.03 4.62 -16.15
CA CYS A 12 11.75 4.81 -14.89
C CYS A 12 11.86 6.29 -14.47
N VAL A 13 10.84 7.10 -14.76
CA VAL A 13 10.77 8.52 -14.39
C VAL A 13 9.74 8.75 -13.28
N ARG A 14 10.01 9.76 -12.44
CA ARG A 14 9.09 10.18 -11.37
C ARG A 14 8.00 11.07 -11.93
N LEU A 15 6.76 10.85 -11.51
CA LEU A 15 5.55 11.47 -12.07
C LEU A 15 4.75 12.27 -11.03
N GLU A 16 5.14 12.24 -9.76
CA GLU A 16 4.59 13.15 -8.76
C GLU A 16 5.10 14.59 -8.94
N PRO A 17 4.25 15.60 -8.70
CA PRO A 17 4.62 17.00 -8.92
C PRO A 17 5.59 17.55 -7.87
N ASP A 18 5.49 17.09 -6.62
CA ASP A 18 6.37 17.49 -5.52
C ASP A 18 7.17 16.27 -5.05
N THR A 19 8.45 16.27 -5.39
CA THR A 19 9.36 15.15 -5.12
C THR A 19 9.83 15.06 -3.67
N GLU A 20 9.66 16.12 -2.87
CA GLU A 20 10.00 16.11 -1.43
C GLU A 20 8.81 15.65 -0.59
N ARG A 21 7.60 16.09 -0.95
CA ARG A 21 6.35 15.66 -0.32
C ARG A 21 5.95 14.24 -0.73
N GLY A 22 5.97 13.94 -2.02
CA GLY A 22 5.35 12.75 -2.60
C GLY A 22 3.81 12.82 -2.59
N VAL A 23 3.17 11.72 -2.98
CA VAL A 23 1.71 11.58 -2.99
C VAL A 23 1.23 10.92 -1.70
N ARG A 24 0.23 11.52 -1.03
CA ARG A 24 -0.30 10.99 0.23
C ARG A 24 -1.68 10.38 0.05
N VAL A 25 -1.71 9.05 0.00
CA VAL A 25 -2.97 8.31 0.03
C VAL A 25 -3.71 8.66 1.32
N SER A 26 -4.96 9.08 1.19
CA SER A 26 -5.80 9.51 2.31
C SER A 26 -7.25 9.09 2.12
N ARG A 27 -8.12 9.35 3.11
CA ARG A 27 -9.56 9.03 3.06
C ARG A 27 -9.84 7.56 2.75
N VAL A 28 -9.07 6.68 3.40
CA VAL A 28 -9.32 5.24 3.40
C VAL A 28 -9.40 4.75 4.83
N ASP A 29 -10.36 3.88 5.08
CA ASP A 29 -10.45 3.15 6.34
C ASP A 29 -11.12 1.79 6.09
N TRP A 30 -11.22 0.99 7.14
CA TRP A 30 -11.99 -0.25 7.14
C TRP A 30 -13.44 -0.02 7.55
N ASP A 31 -14.32 -0.80 6.96
CA ASP A 31 -15.60 -1.07 7.59
C ASP A 31 -15.36 -1.79 8.93
N PRO A 32 -15.95 -1.34 10.05
CA PRO A 32 -15.65 -1.90 11.38
C PRO A 32 -15.91 -3.41 11.50
N ALA A 33 -17.02 -3.90 10.95
CA ALA A 33 -17.35 -5.33 11.02
C ALA A 33 -16.35 -6.16 10.20
N THR A 34 -16.00 -5.69 9.01
CA THR A 34 -14.99 -6.31 8.16
C THR A 34 -13.61 -6.37 8.83
N LEU A 35 -13.22 -5.29 9.54
CA LEU A 35 -11.96 -5.25 10.28
C LEU A 35 -11.94 -6.27 11.42
N ASP A 36 -13.03 -6.39 12.18
CA ASP A 36 -13.12 -7.35 13.27
C ASP A 36 -13.01 -8.80 12.75
N ASP A 37 -13.72 -9.12 11.66
CA ASP A 37 -13.59 -10.42 10.99
C ASP A 37 -12.16 -10.70 10.53
N TRP A 38 -11.50 -9.72 9.92
CA TRP A 38 -10.11 -9.85 9.49
C TRP A 38 -9.18 -10.10 10.68
N ARG A 39 -9.32 -9.31 11.75
CA ARG A 39 -8.52 -9.45 12.97
C ARG A 39 -8.70 -10.84 13.56
N HIS A 40 -9.92 -11.35 13.63
CA HIS A 40 -10.19 -12.71 14.09
C HIS A 40 -9.46 -13.77 13.23
N GLN A 41 -9.48 -13.65 11.91
CA GLN A 41 -8.81 -14.59 11.01
C GLN A 41 -7.29 -14.58 11.13
N VAL A 42 -6.67 -13.42 11.32
CA VAL A 42 -5.20 -13.28 11.30
C VAL A 42 -4.55 -13.20 12.69
N ASN A 43 -5.34 -13.13 13.77
CA ASN A 43 -4.84 -13.09 15.14
C ASN A 43 -3.95 -14.31 15.48
N PRO A 44 -4.30 -15.56 15.10
CA PRO A 44 -3.43 -16.72 15.33
C PRO A 44 -2.05 -16.60 14.67
N LEU A 45 -1.93 -15.78 13.60
CA LEU A 45 -0.68 -15.52 12.89
C LEU A 45 0.12 -14.34 13.49
N GLY A 46 -0.39 -13.71 14.55
CA GLY A 46 0.23 -12.53 15.18
C GLY A 46 0.17 -11.26 14.34
N LEU A 47 -0.71 -11.22 13.33
CA LEU A 47 -0.81 -10.14 12.34
C LEU A 47 -1.90 -9.11 12.64
N ALA A 48 -2.74 -9.33 13.66
CA ALA A 48 -3.84 -8.43 14.05
C ALA A 48 -3.35 -7.14 14.75
N ARG A 49 -2.32 -6.50 14.21
CA ARG A 49 -1.69 -5.28 14.72
C ARG A 49 -2.15 -4.08 13.90
N GLN A 50 -2.28 -2.92 14.56
CA GLN A 50 -2.69 -1.65 13.95
C GLN A 50 -1.99 -1.35 12.63
N ARG A 51 -0.66 -1.34 12.67
CA ARG A 51 0.20 -1.10 11.52
C ARG A 51 -0.13 -1.99 10.31
N VAL A 52 -0.55 -3.24 10.53
CA VAL A 52 -0.81 -4.18 9.42
C VAL A 52 -2.13 -3.86 8.75
N TRP A 53 -3.21 -3.61 9.49
CA TRP A 53 -4.49 -3.29 8.87
C TRP A 53 -4.49 -1.88 8.26
N GLU A 54 -3.78 -0.91 8.83
CA GLU A 54 -3.60 0.43 8.22
C GLU A 54 -2.86 0.33 6.89
N ALA A 55 -1.74 -0.41 6.87
CA ALA A 55 -0.97 -0.64 5.64
C ALA A 55 -1.77 -1.40 4.59
N LEU A 56 -2.55 -2.40 5.00
CA LEU A 56 -3.41 -3.16 4.11
C LEU A 56 -4.52 -2.30 3.51
N ALA A 57 -5.19 -1.44 4.29
CA ALA A 57 -6.18 -0.50 3.76
C ALA A 57 -5.61 0.43 2.70
N LEU A 58 -4.44 1.03 2.98
CA LEU A 58 -3.75 1.88 2.01
C LEU A 58 -3.40 1.10 0.74
N ALA A 59 -2.80 -0.09 0.89
CA ALA A 59 -2.41 -0.92 -0.24
C ALA A 59 -3.63 -1.39 -1.06
N SER A 60 -4.76 -1.70 -0.43
CA SER A 60 -6.00 -2.05 -1.10
C SER A 60 -6.55 -0.89 -1.93
N LYS A 61 -6.57 0.34 -1.38
CA LYS A 61 -6.99 1.53 -2.14
C LYS A 61 -6.07 1.81 -3.33
N VAL A 62 -4.77 1.64 -3.15
CA VAL A 62 -3.75 1.82 -4.20
C VAL A 62 -3.92 0.77 -5.29
N ALA A 63 -3.98 -0.51 -4.93
CA ALA A 63 -4.14 -1.62 -5.86
C ALA A 63 -5.49 -1.59 -6.60
N ALA A 64 -6.51 -0.89 -6.07
CA ALA A 64 -7.78 -0.70 -6.76
C ALA A 64 -7.71 0.29 -7.94
N GLN A 65 -6.63 1.07 -8.09
CA GLN A 65 -6.48 1.99 -9.21
C GLN A 65 -5.98 1.26 -10.47
N PRO A 66 -6.64 1.41 -11.62
CA PRO A 66 -6.31 0.66 -12.84
C PRO A 66 -4.91 0.96 -13.40
N GLU A 67 -4.38 2.15 -13.11
CA GLU A 67 -3.05 2.61 -13.52
C GLU A 67 -1.92 1.99 -12.70
N ILE A 68 -2.22 1.49 -11.49
CA ILE A 68 -1.23 0.91 -10.59
C ILE A 68 -0.93 -0.52 -11.02
N ILE A 69 0.36 -0.80 -11.25
CA ILE A 69 0.88 -2.14 -11.51
C ILE A 69 1.25 -2.81 -10.20
N ALA A 70 1.96 -2.08 -9.34
CA ALA A 70 2.44 -2.58 -8.07
C ALA A 70 2.77 -1.45 -7.10
N GLU A 71 2.93 -1.82 -5.84
CA GLU A 71 3.42 -0.98 -4.76
C GLU A 71 4.57 -1.69 -4.04
N LEU A 72 5.62 -0.95 -3.70
CA LEU A 72 6.66 -1.38 -2.75
C LEU A 72 6.63 -0.42 -1.56
N CYS A 73 6.60 -0.96 -0.34
CA CYS A 73 6.61 -0.15 0.87
C CYS A 73 7.43 -0.80 1.99
N TRP A 74 8.19 0.02 2.72
CA TRP A 74 8.79 -0.36 3.99
C TRP A 74 8.86 0.83 4.93
N SER A 75 8.89 0.54 6.23
CA SER A 75 8.83 1.56 7.26
C SER A 75 10.12 2.38 7.32
N ASP A 76 9.99 3.66 7.65
CA ASP A 76 11.09 4.53 8.11
C ASP A 76 11.46 4.28 9.58
N ASP A 77 10.51 3.87 10.41
CA ASP A 77 10.73 3.40 11.79
C ASP A 77 11.94 2.44 11.92
N PRO A 78 13.03 2.83 12.60
CA PRO A 78 14.24 2.01 12.75
C PRO A 78 14.02 0.65 13.40
N SER A 79 12.97 0.50 14.20
CA SER A 79 12.64 -0.74 14.91
C SER A 79 11.82 -1.72 14.07
N TYR A 80 11.30 -1.29 12.91
CA TYR A 80 10.39 -2.08 12.10
C TYR A 80 10.99 -2.37 10.71
N VAL A 81 11.51 -3.58 10.54
CA VAL A 81 12.21 -4.02 9.32
C VAL A 81 11.30 -4.69 8.28
N THR A 82 10.05 -4.96 8.64
CA THR A 82 9.08 -5.56 7.72
C THR A 82 8.55 -4.53 6.73
N GLY A 83 8.45 -4.94 5.46
CA GLY A 83 7.74 -4.21 4.42
C GLY A 83 6.82 -5.14 3.63
N TYR A 84 6.43 -4.70 2.44
CA TYR A 84 5.60 -5.49 1.55
C TYR A 84 5.75 -5.05 0.10
N VAL A 85 5.32 -5.95 -0.79
CA VAL A 85 4.94 -5.65 -2.17
C VAL A 85 3.46 -5.93 -2.30
N ALA A 86 2.71 -5.02 -2.95
CA ALA A 86 1.31 -5.23 -3.25
C ALA A 86 1.02 -5.08 -4.73
N SER A 87 0.16 -5.93 -5.30
CA SER A 87 -0.35 -5.74 -6.65
C SER A 87 -1.74 -6.35 -6.81
N PRO A 88 -2.50 -5.95 -7.85
CA PRO A 88 -3.77 -6.61 -8.18
C PRO A 88 -3.61 -8.11 -8.47
N LEU A 89 -2.42 -8.54 -8.91
CA LEU A 89 -2.15 -9.93 -9.29
C LEU A 89 -1.74 -10.81 -8.11
N ILE A 90 -0.86 -10.33 -7.23
CA ILE A 90 -0.27 -11.14 -6.15
C ILE A 90 -0.88 -10.83 -4.77
N GLY A 91 -1.79 -9.86 -4.69
CA GLY A 91 -2.33 -9.37 -3.43
C GLY A 91 -1.26 -8.64 -2.61
N TYR A 92 -1.35 -8.78 -1.28
CA TYR A 92 -0.47 -8.11 -0.32
C TYR A 92 0.59 -9.07 0.22
N ALA A 93 1.78 -9.05 -0.37
CA ALA A 93 2.89 -9.93 -0.04
C ALA A 93 3.85 -9.28 0.96
N ARG A 94 3.85 -9.75 2.21
CA ARG A 94 4.72 -9.23 3.28
C ARG A 94 6.14 -9.78 3.15
N ILE A 95 7.12 -8.91 3.35
CA ILE A 95 8.55 -9.25 3.39
C ILE A 95 9.06 -8.93 4.79
N THR A 96 9.36 -9.96 5.59
CA THR A 96 9.65 -9.81 7.02
C THR A 96 10.89 -8.97 7.30
N HIS A 97 11.85 -8.93 6.38
CA HIS A 97 13.11 -8.21 6.51
C HIS A 97 13.51 -7.51 5.19
N LEU A 98 13.09 -6.25 5.02
CA LEU A 98 13.34 -5.45 3.82
C LEU A 98 14.40 -4.35 4.02
N LYS A 99 14.81 -4.09 5.27
CA LYS A 99 15.90 -3.16 5.61
C LYS A 99 16.69 -3.66 6.83
N PRO A 100 17.95 -3.20 7.03
CA PRO A 100 18.68 -3.46 8.27
C PRO A 100 17.97 -2.86 9.50
N LEU A 101 18.02 -3.57 10.62
CA LEU A 101 17.56 -3.06 11.92
C LEU A 101 18.35 -1.79 12.29
N GLY A 102 17.65 -0.77 12.79
CA GLY A 102 18.23 0.53 13.13
C GLY A 102 18.32 1.51 11.95
N SER A 103 18.06 1.09 10.71
CA SER A 103 18.04 2.01 9.57
C SER A 103 16.81 2.91 9.59
N PRO A 104 16.96 4.25 9.53
CA PRO A 104 15.84 5.19 9.44
C PRO A 104 15.28 5.32 8.02
N MET A 105 15.86 4.62 7.04
CA MET A 105 15.44 4.73 5.65
C MET A 105 14.16 3.93 5.41
N GLY A 106 13.08 4.65 5.10
CA GLY A 106 11.78 4.14 4.70
C GLY A 106 11.40 4.64 3.31
N GLY A 107 10.34 4.07 2.74
CA GLY A 107 9.86 4.53 1.46
C GLY A 107 8.60 3.84 1.01
N ARG A 108 7.92 4.50 0.07
CA ARG A 108 6.79 3.95 -0.66
C ARG A 108 6.89 4.35 -2.12
N VAL A 109 6.71 3.38 -3.01
CA VAL A 109 6.78 3.58 -4.46
C VAL A 109 5.57 2.93 -5.10
N PHE A 110 4.88 3.68 -5.94
CA PHE A 110 3.78 3.21 -6.78
C PHE A 110 4.29 3.08 -8.21
N PHE A 111 4.32 1.86 -8.73
CA PHE A 111 4.67 1.59 -10.11
C PHE A 111 3.43 1.76 -10.97
N ILE A 112 3.47 2.72 -11.90
CA ILE A 112 2.32 3.07 -12.75
C ILE A 112 2.57 2.74 -14.22
N ARG A 113 1.49 2.41 -14.93
CA ARG A 113 1.53 2.15 -16.37
C ARG A 113 1.94 3.43 -17.11
N THR A 114 2.78 3.28 -18.12
CA THR A 114 3.17 4.39 -19.00
C THR A 114 1.96 4.98 -19.72
N GLY A 115 1.90 6.31 -19.78
CA GLY A 115 0.77 7.04 -20.36
C GLY A 115 -0.44 7.21 -19.44
N ALA A 116 -0.36 6.76 -18.19
CA ALA A 116 -1.38 7.05 -17.19
C ALA A 116 -1.51 8.56 -16.92
N ASN A 117 -2.75 9.04 -16.71
CA ASN A 117 -2.99 10.39 -16.23
C ASN A 117 -2.65 10.46 -14.74
N SER A 118 -1.45 10.97 -14.42
CA SER A 118 -0.95 11.06 -13.04
C SER A 118 -1.76 12.03 -12.19
N GLU A 119 -2.29 13.13 -12.76
CA GLU A 119 -3.10 14.10 -12.02
C GLU A 119 -4.41 13.48 -11.51
N GLU A 120 -5.14 12.79 -12.40
CA GLU A 120 -6.38 12.07 -12.07
C GLU A 120 -6.12 10.97 -11.02
N LEU A 121 -5.02 10.23 -11.17
CA LEU A 121 -4.61 9.21 -10.21
C LEU A 121 -4.31 9.82 -8.84
N ILE A 122 -3.53 10.90 -8.80
CA ILE A 122 -3.21 11.63 -7.55
C ILE A 122 -4.50 12.12 -6.89
N TYR A 123 -5.40 12.71 -7.65
CA TYR A 123 -6.69 13.16 -7.13
C TYR A 123 -7.45 12.02 -6.46
N ARG A 124 -7.57 10.85 -7.11
CA ARG A 124 -8.23 9.68 -6.50
C ARG A 124 -7.52 9.19 -5.24
N LEU A 125 -6.18 9.08 -5.28
CA LEU A 125 -5.39 8.64 -4.15
C LEU A 125 -5.54 9.58 -2.94
N GLU A 126 -5.58 10.89 -3.15
CA GLU A 126 -5.65 11.87 -2.05
C GLU A 126 -7.09 12.21 -1.63
N GLN A 127 -8.07 12.21 -2.55
CA GLN A 127 -9.40 12.80 -2.32
C GLN A 127 -10.57 11.80 -2.36
N GLN A 128 -10.46 10.66 -3.05
CA GLN A 128 -11.54 9.68 -3.11
C GLN A 128 -11.73 9.01 -1.74
N VAL A 129 -12.96 9.00 -1.22
CA VAL A 129 -13.29 8.23 -0.01
C VAL A 129 -13.38 6.75 -0.38
N THR A 130 -12.71 5.89 0.36
CA THR A 130 -12.68 4.44 0.13
C THR A 130 -12.87 3.70 1.45
N LEU A 131 -13.71 2.67 1.44
CA LEU A 131 -13.94 1.81 2.59
C LEU A 131 -13.58 0.37 2.22
N VAL A 132 -12.71 -0.27 3.00
CA VAL A 132 -12.42 -1.70 2.84
C VAL A 132 -13.52 -2.51 3.54
N ASN A 133 -14.36 -3.18 2.77
CA ASN A 133 -15.60 -3.78 3.26
C ASN A 133 -15.80 -5.25 2.81
N ARG A 134 -14.74 -5.89 2.34
CA ARG A 134 -14.78 -7.28 1.90
C ARG A 134 -13.45 -7.97 2.11
N LEU A 135 -13.52 -9.21 2.59
CA LEU A 135 -12.40 -10.14 2.63
C LEU A 135 -12.47 -11.11 1.45
N PRO A 136 -11.32 -11.57 0.92
CA PRO A 136 -11.32 -12.60 -0.10
C PRO A 136 -11.94 -13.90 0.44
N ASP A 137 -12.71 -14.59 -0.40
CA ASP A 137 -13.27 -15.89 -0.06
C ASP A 137 -12.13 -16.87 0.23
N SER A 138 -12.17 -17.54 1.38
CA SER A 138 -11.16 -18.49 1.86
C SER A 138 -10.99 -19.74 0.96
N ASN A 139 -11.71 -19.82 -0.15
CA ASN A 139 -11.79 -20.99 -1.04
C ASN A 139 -10.96 -20.88 -2.33
N LYS A 140 -10.14 -19.84 -2.50
CA LYS A 140 -9.13 -19.81 -3.57
C LYS A 140 -7.77 -20.13 -3.00
N GLY A 141 -7.53 -21.43 -2.80
CA GLY A 141 -6.19 -21.97 -2.66
C GLY A 141 -5.36 -21.59 -3.89
N VAL A 142 -4.11 -21.20 -3.62
CA VAL A 142 -3.03 -21.29 -4.60
C VAL A 142 -2.69 -22.76 -4.78
#